data_AF-A0A0X3PL19-F1
#
_entry.id   AF-A0A0X3PL19-F1
#
_cell.length_a   1.000
_cell.length_b   1.000
_cell.length_c   1.000
_cell.angle_alpha   90.00
_cell.angle_beta   90.00
_cell.angle_gamma   90.00
#
_symmetry.space_group_name_H-M   'P 1'
#
loop_
_entity.id
_entity.type
_entity.pdbx_description
1 polymer ?
#
loop_
_entity_poly.entity_id
_entity_poly.type
_entity_poly.pdbx_seq_one_letter_code
_entity_poly.pdbx_strand_id
1 'polypeptide(L)'
;RGSLPHSLYVSAMATGSGIVWFQRTIDLKPKPRGCHYVTEEVIKGFPEISQIKIGTLHLFMQHTSSSITLNESWDASVKDDVEMLLNRLVPEVSSIRRKGRHKFLL
;
A
#
# COMPACT_ATOMS: atom_id res chain seq x y z
N ARG A 1 -15.35 15.27 6.86
CA ARG A 1 -14.91 14.91 8.24
C ARG A 1 -13.68 14.02 8.10
N GLY A 2 -12.59 14.41 8.76
CA GLY A 2 -11.20 14.10 8.38
C GLY A 2 -10.89 12.66 8.01
N SER A 3 -10.14 12.49 6.92
CA SER A 3 -9.52 11.23 6.56
C SER A 3 -8.49 10.88 7.62
N LEU A 4 -8.72 9.81 8.36
CA LEU A 4 -7.70 9.19 9.20
C LEU A 4 -6.51 8.79 8.31
N PRO A 5 -5.26 8.92 8.79
CA PRO A 5 -4.11 8.38 8.09
C PRO A 5 -4.25 6.87 7.92
N HIS A 6 -3.86 6.32 6.77
CA HIS A 6 -3.80 4.87 6.62
C HIS A 6 -2.50 4.38 7.21
N SER A 7 -2.60 3.61 8.29
CA SER A 7 -1.45 3.13 9.02
C SER A 7 -0.89 1.86 8.38
N LEU A 8 0.34 1.90 7.88
CA LEU A 8 1.05 0.80 7.24
C LEU A 8 2.08 0.22 8.20
N TYR A 9 1.95 -1.06 8.49
CA TYR A 9 2.95 -1.80 9.25
C TYR A 9 4.03 -2.33 8.30
N VAL A 10 5.29 -2.08 8.61
CA VAL A 10 6.45 -2.51 7.84
C VAL A 10 7.38 -3.31 8.74
N SER A 11 7.75 -4.53 8.34
CA SER A 11 8.78 -5.33 9.02
C SER A 11 9.83 -5.81 8.03
N ALA A 12 11.11 -5.71 8.40
CA ALA A 12 12.22 -6.20 7.58
C ALA A 12 13.20 -7.09 8.38
N MET A 13 13.66 -8.20 7.76
CA MET A 13 14.68 -9.11 8.32
C MET A 13 15.91 -9.18 7.41
N ALA A 14 17.11 -8.97 7.95
CA ALA A 14 18.39 -9.17 7.25
C ALA A 14 19.26 -10.21 7.98
N THR A 15 19.96 -11.08 7.24
CA THR A 15 20.90 -12.06 7.81
C THR A 15 22.33 -11.77 7.36
N GLY A 16 23.13 -11.22 8.29
CA GLY A 16 24.57 -10.99 8.17
C GLY A 16 25.13 -10.36 9.45
N SER A 17 25.80 -11.16 10.29
CA SER A 17 26.52 -10.79 11.53
C SER A 17 25.76 -10.09 12.67
N GLY A 18 24.43 -10.16 12.69
CA GLY A 18 23.55 -9.74 13.78
C GLY A 18 22.12 -9.78 13.27
N ILE A 19 21.18 -10.35 14.03
CA ILE A 19 19.77 -10.33 13.62
C ILE A 19 19.30 -8.89 13.70
N VAL A 20 19.12 -8.24 12.56
CA VAL A 20 18.58 -6.89 12.48
C VAL A 20 17.13 -7.00 12.07
N TRP A 21 16.22 -6.81 13.04
CA TRP A 21 14.79 -6.75 12.84
C TRP A 21 14.32 -5.32 13.02
N PHE A 22 13.73 -4.76 11.97
CA PHE A 22 13.10 -3.45 12.05
C PHE A 22 11.59 -3.59 11.92
N GLN A 23 10.86 -2.82 12.73
CA GLN A 23 9.42 -2.71 12.67
C GLN A 23 9.03 -1.24 12.78
N ARG A 24 8.22 -0.75 11.84
CA ARG A 24 7.68 0.62 11.90
C ARG A 24 6.24 0.68 11.42
N THR A 25 5.50 1.60 12.02
CA THR A 25 4.19 2.03 11.54
C THR A 25 4.36 3.35 10.80
N ILE A 26 3.92 3.41 9.54
CA ILE A 26 4.01 4.61 8.68
C ILE A 26 2.60 5.10 8.39
N ASP A 27 2.37 6.40 8.51
CA ASP A 27 1.10 7.02 8.15
C ASP A 27 1.13 7.47 6.69
N LEU A 28 0.29 6.86 5.85
CA LEU A 28 0.11 7.27 4.46
C LEU A 28 -0.91 8.42 4.37
N LYS A 29 -0.61 9.38 3.50
CA LYS A 29 -1.50 10.50 3.22
C LYS A 29 -2.88 10.03 2.75
N PRO A 30 -3.95 10.74 3.13
CA PRO A 30 -5.28 10.55 2.57
C PRO A 30 -5.26 10.55 1.04
N LYS A 31 -5.71 9.47 0.42
CA LYS A 31 -5.98 9.41 -1.02
C LYS A 31 -7.48 9.26 -1.29
N PRO A 32 -8.00 9.85 -2.39
CA PRO A 32 -9.35 9.55 -2.86
C PRO A 32 -9.46 8.07 -3.31
N ARG A 33 -10.65 7.60 -3.68
CA ARG A 33 -10.81 6.25 -4.26
C ARG A 33 -10.02 6.17 -5.57
N GLY A 34 -9.50 4.98 -5.87
CA GLY A 34 -8.70 4.68 -7.05
C GLY A 34 -7.39 3.99 -6.68
N CYS A 35 -6.51 3.89 -7.68
CA CYS A 35 -5.18 3.31 -7.57
C CYS A 35 -4.13 4.41 -7.39
N HIS A 36 -3.27 4.28 -6.37
CA HIS A 36 -2.26 5.30 -6.03
C HIS A 36 -0.90 4.69 -5.75
N TYR A 37 0.14 5.21 -6.39
CA TYR A 37 1.52 4.86 -6.04
C TYR A 37 1.88 5.38 -4.64
N VAL A 38 2.36 4.48 -3.78
CA VAL A 38 2.82 4.80 -2.42
C VAL A 38 4.28 4.48 -2.16
N THR A 39 5.00 3.96 -3.16
CA THR A 39 6.40 3.53 -3.03
C THR A 39 7.30 4.58 -2.37
N GLU A 40 7.25 5.84 -2.81
CA GLU A 40 8.06 6.90 -2.21
C GLU A 40 7.70 7.19 -0.75
N GLU A 41 6.42 7.13 -0.41
CA GLU A 41 5.94 7.41 0.94
C GLU A 41 6.37 6.30 1.91
N VAL A 42 6.37 5.05 1.43
CA VAL A 42 6.92 3.90 2.16
C VAL A 42 8.44 4.02 2.34
N ILE A 43 9.18 4.35 1.29
CA ILE A 43 10.65 4.52 1.37
C ILE A 43 11.02 5.67 2.32
N LYS A 44 10.30 6.80 2.25
CA LYS A 44 10.50 7.94 3.17
C LYS A 44 10.15 7.58 4.62
N GLY A 45 9.12 6.77 4.83
CA GLY A 45 8.72 6.30 6.16
C GLY A 45 9.64 5.22 6.75
N PHE A 46 10.35 4.47 5.91
CA PHE A 46 11.26 3.40 6.33
C PHE A 46 12.62 3.48 5.61
N PRO A 47 13.44 4.51 5.89
CA PRO A 47 14.75 4.72 5.25
C PRO A 47 15.77 3.60 5.55
N GLU A 48 15.59 2.86 6.64
CA GLU A 48 16.44 1.74 7.06
C GLU A 48 16.46 0.62 6.00
N ILE A 49 15.45 0.55 5.12
CA ILE A 49 15.41 -0.40 3.99
C ILE A 49 16.65 -0.30 3.08
N SER A 50 17.24 0.91 2.96
CA SER A 50 18.43 1.15 2.14
C SER A 50 19.70 0.47 2.68
N GLN A 51 19.70 0.09 3.96
CA GLN A 51 20.81 -0.60 4.61
C GLN A 51 20.74 -2.12 4.45
N ILE A 52 19.58 -2.64 4.02
CA ILE A 52 19.31 -4.06 3.86
C ILE A 52 19.62 -4.46 2.41
N LYS A 53 20.71 -5.21 2.21
CA LYS A 53 21.05 -5.74 0.88
C LYS A 53 20.21 -6.94 0.49
N ILE A 54 19.92 -7.83 1.43
CA ILE A 54 19.15 -9.05 1.24
C ILE A 54 18.29 -9.24 2.49
N GLY A 55 16.99 -9.44 2.28
CA GLY A 55 16.04 -9.60 3.37
C GLY A 55 14.61 -9.82 2.92
N THR A 56 13.71 -9.95 3.89
CA THR A 56 12.27 -10.07 3.66
C THR A 56 11.57 -8.81 4.15
N LEU A 57 10.71 -8.21 3.34
CA LEU A 57 9.86 -7.07 3.70
C LEU A 57 8.40 -7.51 3.81
N HIS A 58 7.79 -7.25 4.96
CA HIS A 58 6.36 -7.43 5.19
C HIS A 58 5.67 -6.07 5.23
N LEU A 59 4.73 -5.84 4.31
CA LEU A 59 3.87 -4.66 4.28
C LEU A 59 2.45 -5.08 4.68
N PHE A 60 1.93 -4.53 5.77
CA PHE A 60 0.60 -4.86 6.27
C PHE A 60 -0.26 -3.60 6.42
N MET A 61 -1.32 -3.51 5.62
CA MET A 61 -2.24 -2.38 5.64
C MET A 61 -3.22 -2.50 6.81
N GLN A 62 -3.11 -1.62 7.80
CA GLN A 62 -4.01 -1.58 8.96
C GLN A 62 -5.30 -0.81 8.64
N HIS A 63 -5.93 -1.11 7.51
CA HIS A 63 -7.17 -0.48 7.10
C HIS A 63 -8.10 -1.49 6.42
N THR A 64 -9.37 -1.51 6.81
CA THR A 64 -10.34 -2.51 6.33
C THR A 64 -10.89 -2.21 4.95
N SER A 65 -10.65 -1.00 4.42
CA SER A 65 -11.12 -0.59 3.10
C SER A 65 -9.98 -0.21 2.16
N SER A 66 -8.74 -0.48 2.53
CA SER A 66 -7.59 -0.26 1.65
C SER A 66 -6.78 -1.53 1.51
N SER A 67 -6.19 -1.76 0.35
CA SER A 67 -5.32 -2.91 0.10
C SER A 67 -4.05 -2.47 -0.61
N ILE A 68 -2.98 -3.23 -0.42
CA ILE A 68 -1.68 -3.01 -1.08
C ILE A 68 -1.54 -4.04 -2.18
N THR A 69 -1.07 -3.60 -3.33
CA THR A 69 -0.80 -4.44 -4.48
C THR A 69 0.58 -4.09 -5.01
N LEU A 70 1.39 -5.09 -5.35
CA LEU A 70 2.65 -4.88 -6.05
C LEU A 70 2.39 -5.08 -7.54
N ASN A 71 2.81 -4.13 -8.37
CA ASN A 71 2.64 -4.21 -9.81
C ASN A 71 3.86 -3.63 -10.54
N GLU A 72 3.99 -3.95 -11.82
CA GLU A 72 5.00 -3.33 -12.68
C GLU A 72 4.69 -1.84 -12.85
N SER A 73 5.60 -0.99 -12.41
CA SER A 73 5.51 0.45 -12.62
C SER A 73 6.11 0.82 -13.98
N TRP A 74 5.70 0.13 -15.05
CA TRP A 74 6.30 0.29 -16.39
C TRP A 74 5.69 1.48 -17.17
N ASP A 75 4.38 1.68 -17.08
CA ASP A 75 3.68 2.81 -17.71
C ASP A 75 2.44 3.24 -16.91
N ALA A 76 2.05 4.51 -17.04
CA ALA A 76 0.89 5.07 -16.35
C ALA A 76 -0.42 4.35 -16.71
N SER A 77 -0.50 3.80 -17.93
CA SER A 77 -1.65 3.01 -18.42
C SER A 77 -1.94 1.78 -17.56
N VAL A 78 -0.92 1.12 -17.00
CA VAL A 78 -1.09 -0.07 -16.13
C VAL A 78 -1.92 0.26 -14.90
N LYS A 79 -1.73 1.47 -14.35
CA LYS A 79 -2.49 1.95 -13.19
C LYS A 79 -3.98 2.09 -13.52
N ASP A 80 -4.25 2.67 -14.69
CA ASP A 80 -5.60 2.95 -15.16
C ASP A 80 -6.32 1.66 -15.56
N ASP A 81 -5.63 0.70 -16.17
CA ASP A 81 -6.17 -0.62 -16.52
C ASP A 81 -6.58 -1.42 -15.28
N VAL A 82 -5.74 -1.41 -14.24
CA VAL A 82 -6.06 -2.07 -12.95
C VAL A 82 -7.25 -1.38 -12.29
N GLU A 83 -7.28 -0.05 -12.29
CA GLU A 83 -8.41 0.69 -11.75
C GLU A 83 -9.72 0.39 -12.51
N MET A 84 -9.67 0.34 -13.85
CA MET A 84 -10.80 -0.04 -14.69
C MET A 84 -11.26 -1.48 -14.41
N LEU A 85 -10.34 -2.42 -14.29
CA LEU A 85 -10.63 -3.82 -13.98
C LEU A 85 -11.34 -3.92 -12.62
N LEU A 86 -10.80 -3.27 -11.59
CA LEU A 86 -11.38 -3.28 -10.24
C LEU A 86 -12.77 -2.64 -10.21
N ASN A 87 -12.97 -1.56 -10.96
CA ASN A 87 -14.27 -0.90 -11.09
C ASN A 87 -15.30 -1.76 -11.82
N ARG A 88 -14.86 -2.63 -12.75
CA ARG A 88 -15.73 -3.62 -13.41
C ARG A 88 -16.07 -4.81 -12.50
N LEU A 89 -15.09 -5.32 -11.76
CA LEU A 89 -15.26 -6.48 -10.88
C LEU A 89 -16.09 -6.16 -9.64
N VAL A 90 -15.89 -4.97 -9.06
CA VAL A 90 -16.59 -4.51 -7.86
C VAL A 90 -17.17 -3.12 -8.10
N PRO A 91 -18.29 -3.03 -8.85
CA PRO A 91 -18.92 -1.76 -9.16
C PRO A 91 -19.56 -1.12 -7.93
N GLU A 92 -19.39 0.19 -7.79
CA GLU A 92 -19.91 0.97 -6.66
C GLU A 92 -21.44 0.96 -6.53
N VAL A 93 -22.15 0.68 -7.62
CA VAL A 93 -23.61 0.76 -7.72
C VAL A 93 -24.31 -0.58 -7.45
N SER A 94 -23.55 -1.65 -7.17
CA SER A 94 -24.16 -2.91 -6.75
C SER A 94 -24.97 -2.67 -5.47
N SER A 95 -26.21 -3.16 -5.42
CA SER A 95 -27.19 -2.97 -4.34
C SER A 95 -26.77 -3.54 -2.98
N ILE A 96 -25.53 -4.02 -2.86
CA ILE A 96 -24.88 -4.41 -1.63
C ILE A 96 -24.57 -3.15 -0.80
N ARG A 97 -25.11 -3.15 0.41
CA ARG A 97 -25.17 -2.07 1.39
C ARG A 97 -23.79 -1.67 1.97
N ARG A 98 -22.82 -1.27 1.14
CA ARG A 98 -21.62 -0.53 1.54
C ARG A 98 -21.24 0.47 0.44
N LYS A 99 -21.91 1.61 0.42
CA LYS A 99 -21.53 2.77 -0.40
C LYS A 99 -20.11 3.21 -0.05
N GLY A 100 -19.19 3.00 -0.99
CA GLY A 100 -17.86 3.60 -1.04
C GLY A 100 -16.89 3.08 0.00
N ARG A 101 -15.62 2.89 -0.42
CA ARG A 101 -14.37 3.06 0.37
C ARG A 101 -13.22 2.16 -0.08
N HIS A 102 -13.34 1.32 -1.10
CA HIS A 102 -12.20 0.52 -1.55
C HIS A 102 -11.14 1.40 -2.21
N LYS A 103 -9.96 1.46 -1.58
CA LYS A 103 -8.78 2.18 -2.07
C LYS A 103 -7.67 1.16 -2.31
N PHE A 104 -7.10 1.16 -3.50
CA PHE A 104 -6.00 0.25 -3.81
C PHE A 104 -4.73 1.10 -3.89
N LEU A 105 -3.71 0.69 -3.15
CA LEU A 105 -2.43 1.37 -3.07
C LEU A 105 -1.43 0.46 -3.80
N LEU A 106 -0.83 1.01 -4.86
CA LEU A 106 0.18 0.37 -5.69
C LEU A 106 1.59 0.74 -5.21
#